data_AF-A0A9X4KIE5-F1
#
_entry.id   AF-A0A9X4KIE5-F1
#
_cell.length_a   1.000
_cell.length_b   1.000
_cell.length_c   1.000
_cell.angle_alpha   90.00
_cell.angle_beta   90.00
_cell.angle_gamma   90.00
#
_symmetry.space_group_name_H-M   'P 1'
#
loop_
_entity.id
_entity.type
_entity.pdbx_description
1 polymer ?
#
loop_
_entity_poly.entity_id
_entity_poly.type
_entity_poly.pdbx_seq_one_letter_code
_entity_poly.pdbx_strand_id
1 'polypeptide(L)'
;MSVPIMLHLALFQFVPLWGWLMAFKDYHIGQSLWGAEWVGFKHFKALLGHSGFLQDLRNNIVMNSMQLVLGTVCAIGLAIVLSELRSKGFVRVVQTMTYLPHFVSMVVVANIFVMLLSPDGGIGQSADDQAGLD
;
A
#
# COMPACT_ATOMS: atom_id res chain seq x y z
N MET A 1 -22.09 -3.95 26.68
CA MET A 1 -21.57 -4.67 25.50
C MET A 1 -20.45 -3.92 24.76
N SER A 2 -20.21 -2.63 25.02
CA SER A 2 -19.14 -1.84 24.35
C SER A 2 -17.80 -1.79 25.09
N VAL A 3 -17.76 -2.22 26.36
CA VAL A 3 -16.57 -2.20 27.23
C VAL A 3 -15.37 -2.98 26.64
N PRO A 4 -15.51 -4.21 26.11
CA PRO A 4 -14.35 -4.94 25.56
C PRO A 4 -13.76 -4.26 24.32
N ILE A 5 -14.61 -3.62 23.49
CA ILE A 5 -14.17 -2.89 22.30
C ILE A 5 -13.37 -1.64 22.72
N MET A 6 -13.88 -0.88 23.70
CA MET A 6 -13.15 0.29 24.22
C MET A 6 -11.81 -0.09 24.85
N LEU A 7 -11.76 -1.20 25.60
CA LEU A 7 -10.53 -1.67 26.22
C LEU A 7 -9.48 -2.09 25.17
N HIS A 8 -9.92 -2.79 24.12
CA HIS A 8 -9.06 -3.14 22.99
C HIS A 8 -8.51 -1.89 22.29
N LEU A 9 -9.38 -0.90 22.02
CA LEU A 9 -8.97 0.36 21.38
C LEU A 9 -7.97 1.14 22.24
N ALA A 10 -8.21 1.21 23.55
CA ALA A 10 -7.29 1.86 24.49
C ALA A 10 -5.90 1.18 24.47
N LEU A 11 -5.86 -0.14 24.59
CA LEU A 11 -4.60 -0.88 24.70
C LEU A 11 -3.83 -0.99 23.39
N PHE A 12 -4.52 -1.16 22.25
CA PHE A 12 -3.85 -1.42 20.96
C PHE A 12 -3.81 -0.23 20.02
N GLN A 13 -4.67 0.78 20.17
CA GLN A 13 -4.58 2.00 19.36
C GLN A 13 -4.02 3.18 20.14
N PHE A 14 -4.44 3.43 21.38
CA PHE A 14 -3.99 4.62 22.13
C PHE A 14 -2.62 4.45 22.79
N VAL A 15 -2.32 3.28 23.37
CA VAL A 15 -1.00 3.06 23.99
C VAL A 15 0.16 3.21 22.99
N PRO A 16 0.10 2.67 21.74
CA PRO A 16 1.18 2.86 20.78
C PRO A 16 1.42 4.32 20.35
N LEU A 17 0.42 5.20 20.47
CA LEU A 17 0.59 6.64 20.18
C LEU A 17 1.60 7.29 21.12
N TRP A 18 1.81 6.73 22.32
CA TRP A 18 2.88 7.19 23.22
C TRP A 18 4.26 7.07 22.57
N GLY A 19 4.43 6.13 21.64
CA GLY A 19 5.65 5.96 20.86
C GLY A 19 6.01 7.17 19.99
N TRP A 20 5.07 8.08 19.70
CA TRP A 20 5.36 9.31 18.95
C TRP A 20 6.36 10.23 19.68
N LEU A 21 6.48 10.11 21.00
CA LEU A 21 7.51 10.81 21.78
C LEU A 21 8.94 10.47 21.33
N MET A 22 9.15 9.29 20.71
CA MET A 22 10.46 8.92 20.15
C MET A 22 10.91 9.87 19.03
N ALA A 23 9.98 10.50 18.29
CA ALA A 23 10.33 11.47 17.26
C ALA A 23 10.94 12.77 17.83
N PHE A 24 10.78 13.03 19.13
CA PHE A 24 11.28 14.23 19.81
C PHE A 24 12.46 13.94 20.75
N LYS A 25 12.83 12.67 20.91
CA LYS A 25 13.90 12.20 21.79
C LYS A 25 15.04 11.56 20.99
N ASP A 26 16.27 11.64 21.48
CA ASP A 26 17.43 10.98 20.86
C ASP A 26 17.47 9.49 21.24
N TYR A 27 16.43 8.76 20.84
CA TYR A 27 16.26 7.36 21.18
C TYR A 27 17.12 6.46 20.30
N HIS A 28 18.00 5.67 20.91
CA HIS A 28 18.78 4.63 20.25
C HIS A 28 18.31 3.24 20.70
N ILE A 29 18.36 2.26 19.79
CA ILE A 29 18.00 0.87 20.08
C ILE A 29 18.90 0.34 21.21
N GLY A 30 18.29 -0.01 22.35
CA GLY A 30 18.99 -0.46 23.56
C GLY A 30 19.05 0.57 24.70
N GLN A 31 18.62 1.81 24.48
CA GLN A 31 18.47 2.82 25.54
C GLN A 31 17.05 2.83 26.11
N SER A 32 16.88 3.29 27.36
CA SER A 32 15.55 3.46 27.95
C SER A 32 14.87 4.69 27.34
N LEU A 33 13.59 4.56 26.96
CA LEU A 33 12.75 5.67 26.48
C LEU A 33 12.71 6.87 27.45
N TRP A 34 12.91 6.59 28.74
CA TRP A 34 12.93 7.57 29.81
C TRP A 34 14.29 8.28 29.97
N GLY A 35 15.40 7.62 29.60
CA GLY A 35 16.75 8.18 29.66
C GLY A 35 17.18 8.94 28.40
N ALA A 36 16.45 8.80 27.29
CA ALA A 36 16.75 9.50 26.05
C ALA A 36 16.53 11.02 26.19
N GLU A 37 17.54 11.79 25.79
CA GLU A 37 17.55 13.25 25.83
C GLU A 37 16.49 13.84 24.89
N TRP A 38 15.82 14.92 25.31
CA TRP A 38 14.84 15.61 24.49
C TRP A 38 15.53 16.51 23.48
N VAL A 39 15.46 16.16 22.19
CA VAL A 39 16.12 16.87 21.09
C VAL A 39 15.17 17.69 20.22
N GLY A 40 13.89 17.74 20.59
CA GLY A 40 12.88 18.56 19.92
C GLY A 40 12.74 18.21 18.44
N PHE A 41 12.98 19.19 17.55
CA PHE A 41 12.78 19.04 16.10
C PHE A 41 14.01 18.59 15.31
N LYS A 42 15.08 18.13 15.97
CA LYS A 42 16.32 17.69 15.32
C LYS A 42 16.06 16.65 14.21
N HIS A 43 15.29 15.61 14.51
CA HIS A 43 14.97 14.53 13.58
C HIS A 43 14.10 15.01 12.40
N PHE A 44 13.15 15.91 12.65
CA PHE A 44 12.33 16.51 11.59
C PHE A 44 13.18 17.36 10.63
N LYS A 45 14.13 18.15 11.15
CA LYS A 45 15.03 18.95 10.30
C LYS A 45 15.96 18.05 9.47
N ALA A 46 16.44 16.95 10.05
CA ALA A 46 17.24 15.97 9.33
C ALA A 46 16.43 15.29 8.20
N LEU A 47 15.18 14.92 8.47
CA LEU A 47 14.27 14.32 7.49
C LEU A 47 13.94 15.28 6.35
N LEU A 48 13.55 16.52 6.67
CA LEU A 48 13.20 17.55 5.68
C LEU A 48 14.42 18.06 4.89
N GLY A 49 15.61 18.01 5.48
CA GLY A 49 16.87 18.36 4.81
C GLY A 49 17.43 17.24 3.91
N HIS A 50 16.83 16.05 3.95
CA HIS A 50 17.26 14.93 3.11
C HIS A 50 16.81 15.15 1.66
N SER A 51 17.74 15.05 0.71
CA SER A 51 17.50 15.34 -0.71
C SER A 51 16.42 14.46 -1.34
N GLY A 52 16.27 13.21 -0.89
CA GLY A 52 15.26 12.28 -1.39
C GLY A 52 13.87 12.47 -0.77
N PHE A 53 13.75 13.08 0.42
CA PHE A 53 12.50 13.06 1.17
C PHE A 53 11.35 13.75 0.44
N LEU A 54 11.62 14.92 -0.17
CA LEU A 54 10.58 15.66 -0.88
C LEU A 54 10.16 14.94 -2.18
N GLN A 55 11.10 14.24 -2.82
CA GLN A 55 10.81 13.42 -3.99
C GLN A 55 9.95 12.21 -3.61
N ASP A 56 10.29 11.51 -2.53
CA ASP A 56 9.52 10.36 -2.02
C ASP A 56 8.11 10.78 -1.59
N LEU A 57 7.99 11.93 -0.91
CA LEU A 57 6.71 12.49 -0.50
C LEU A 57 5.84 12.82 -1.72
N ARG A 58 6.40 13.49 -2.74
CA ARG A 58 5.68 13.77 -3.98
C ARG A 58 5.27 12.49 -4.69
N ASN A 59 6.15 11.52 -4.82
CA ASN A 59 5.86 10.24 -5.47
C ASN A 59 4.72 9.51 -4.75
N ASN A 60 4.74 9.49 -3.42
CA ASN A 60 3.70 8.87 -2.63
C ASN A 60 2.34 9.57 -2.81
N ILE A 61 2.31 10.90 -2.79
CA ILE A 61 1.09 11.69 -3.02
C ILE A 61 0.55 11.44 -4.44
N VAL A 62 1.42 11.48 -5.45
CA VAL A 62 1.03 11.23 -6.84
C VAL A 62 0.46 9.82 -6.98
N MET A 63 1.13 8.80 -6.46
CA MET A 63 0.68 7.41 -6.52
C MET A 63 -0.69 7.23 -5.86
N ASN A 64 -0.88 7.74 -4.63
CA ASN A 64 -2.16 7.66 -3.94
C ASN A 64 -3.27 8.45 -4.66
N SER A 65 -2.95 9.62 -5.22
CA SER A 65 -3.93 10.41 -5.97
C SER A 65 -4.37 9.69 -7.26
N MET A 66 -3.44 9.07 -7.98
CA MET A 66 -3.73 8.27 -9.16
C MET A 66 -4.56 7.04 -8.79
N GLN A 67 -4.21 6.36 -7.69
CA GLN A 67 -4.98 5.22 -7.20
C GLN A 67 -6.41 5.60 -6.83
N LEU A 68 -6.61 6.76 -6.20
CA LEU A 68 -7.94 7.25 -5.84
C LEU A 68 -8.76 7.60 -7.09
N VAL A 69 -8.20 8.37 -8.03
CA VAL A 69 -8.92 8.78 -9.24
C VAL A 69 -9.21 7.58 -10.14
N LEU A 70 -8.19 6.81 -10.52
CA LEU A 70 -8.35 5.67 -11.43
C LEU A 70 -9.17 4.55 -10.76
N GLY A 71 -8.92 4.25 -9.49
CA GLY A 71 -9.69 3.25 -8.75
C GLY A 71 -11.18 3.60 -8.69
N THR A 72 -11.50 4.86 -8.42
CA THR A 72 -12.90 5.33 -8.38
C THR A 72 -13.54 5.32 -9.75
N VAL A 73 -12.87 5.86 -10.78
CA VAL A 73 -13.39 5.91 -12.15
C VAL A 73 -13.62 4.50 -12.69
N CYS A 74 -12.67 3.59 -12.49
CA CYS A 74 -12.81 2.18 -12.90
C CYS A 74 -13.95 1.48 -12.13
N ALA A 75 -14.06 1.69 -10.82
CA ALA A 75 -15.12 1.06 -10.02
C ALA A 75 -16.52 1.56 -10.44
N ILE A 76 -16.69 2.86 -10.65
CA ILE A 76 -17.95 3.45 -11.13
C ILE A 76 -18.24 2.99 -12.56
N GLY A 77 -17.24 3.01 -13.44
CA GLY A 77 -17.38 2.55 -14.82
C GLY A 77 -17.84 1.09 -14.89
N LEU A 78 -17.20 0.21 -14.10
CA LEU A 78 -17.61 -1.18 -13.98
C LEU A 78 -19.04 -1.31 -13.43
N ALA A 79 -19.39 -0.54 -12.40
CA ALA A 79 -20.73 -0.57 -11.81
C ALA A 79 -21.82 -0.19 -12.82
N ILE A 80 -21.59 0.84 -13.66
CA ILE A 80 -22.52 1.25 -14.72
C ILE A 80 -22.68 0.14 -15.75
N VAL A 81 -21.57 -0.41 -16.27
CA VAL A 81 -21.62 -1.51 -17.26
C VAL A 81 -22.37 -2.72 -16.70
N LEU A 82 -22.15 -3.06 -15.43
CA LEU A 82 -22.86 -4.16 -14.79
C LEU A 82 -24.35 -3.88 -14.55
N SER A 83 -24.71 -2.62 -14.32
CA SER A 83 -26.10 -2.22 -14.09
C SER A 83 -26.98 -2.32 -15.35
N GLU A 84 -26.38 -2.11 -16.53
CA GLU A 84 -27.07 -2.19 -17.83
C GLU A 84 -27.29 -3.64 -18.30
N LEU A 85 -26.64 -4.63 -17.66
CA LEU A 85 -26.77 -6.03 -18.04
C LEU A 85 -28.06 -6.65 -17.48
N ARG A 86 -28.97 -7.05 -18.37
CA ARG A 86 -30.24 -7.73 -18.02
C ARG A 86 -30.07 -9.09 -17.34
N SER A 87 -28.97 -9.81 -17.61
CA SER A 87 -28.74 -11.16 -17.08
C SER A 87 -28.08 -11.13 -15.69
N LYS A 88 -28.89 -11.38 -14.65
CA LYS A 88 -28.43 -11.42 -13.25
C LYS A 88 -27.37 -12.51 -12.98
N GLY A 89 -27.39 -13.62 -13.75
CA GLY A 89 -26.40 -14.68 -13.62
C GLY A 89 -25.02 -14.24 -14.10
N PHE A 90 -24.96 -13.55 -15.23
CA PHE A 90 -23.70 -13.06 -15.81
C PHE A 90 -23.07 -11.96 -14.92
N VAL A 91 -23.89 -11.02 -14.42
CA VAL A 91 -23.42 -9.97 -13.49
C VAL A 91 -22.77 -10.58 -12.25
N ARG A 92 -23.35 -11.64 -11.67
CA ARG A 92 -22.79 -12.31 -10.49
C ARG A 92 -21.44 -12.99 -10.75
N VAL A 93 -21.27 -13.59 -11.93
CA VAL A 93 -19.99 -14.23 -12.30
C VAL A 93 -18.89 -13.17 -12.44
N VAL A 94 -19.18 -12.08 -13.17
CA VAL A 94 -18.20 -11.00 -13.37
C VAL A 94 -17.78 -10.38 -12.04
N GLN A 95 -18.73 -10.08 -11.14
CA GLN A 95 -18.42 -9.57 -9.81
C GLN A 95 -17.50 -10.52 -9.03
N THR A 96 -17.81 -11.81 -9.00
CA THR A 96 -16.99 -12.79 -8.28
C THR A 96 -15.56 -12.82 -8.81
N MET A 97 -15.37 -12.77 -10.14
CA MET A 97 -14.05 -12.71 -10.75
C MET A 97 -13.31 -11.40 -10.44
N THR A 98 -14.00 -10.26 -10.42
CA THR A 98 -13.38 -8.96 -10.09
C THR A 98 -12.96 -8.86 -8.61
N TYR A 99 -13.68 -9.51 -7.69
CA TYR A 99 -13.30 -9.52 -6.27
C TYR A 99 -12.17 -10.52 -5.95
N LEU A 100 -11.99 -11.55 -6.78
CA LEU A 100 -10.98 -12.60 -6.56
C LEU A 100 -9.55 -12.06 -6.30
N PRO A 101 -9.01 -11.07 -7.05
CA PRO A 101 -7.66 -10.57 -6.84
C PRO A 101 -7.45 -9.96 -5.46
N HIS A 102 -8.49 -9.40 -4.83
CA HIS A 102 -8.39 -8.82 -3.50
C HIS A 102 -8.14 -9.88 -2.41
N PHE A 103 -8.54 -11.14 -2.66
CA PHE A 103 -8.26 -12.25 -1.75
C PHE A 103 -6.82 -12.77 -1.86
N VAL A 104 -6.13 -12.44 -2.95
CA VAL A 104 -4.74 -12.85 -3.16
C VAL A 104 -3.81 -11.93 -2.36
N SER A 105 -2.82 -12.50 -1.69
CA SER A 105 -1.83 -11.74 -0.93
C SER A 105 -1.06 -10.77 -1.84
N MET A 106 -0.88 -9.53 -1.37
CA MET A 106 -0.06 -8.51 -2.07
C MET A 106 1.35 -9.03 -2.40
N VAL A 107 1.93 -9.91 -1.58
CA VAL A 107 3.25 -10.49 -1.83
C VAL A 107 3.22 -11.44 -3.04
N VAL A 108 2.16 -12.23 -3.19
CA VAL A 108 1.97 -13.13 -4.34
C VAL A 108 1.75 -12.30 -5.60
N VAL A 109 0.90 -11.28 -5.53
CA VAL A 109 0.66 -10.35 -6.64
C VAL A 109 1.96 -9.68 -7.08
N ALA A 110 2.76 -9.16 -6.15
CA ALA A 110 4.06 -8.56 -6.45
C ALA A 110 5.00 -9.56 -7.15
N ASN A 111 5.07 -10.81 -6.70
CA ASN A 111 5.87 -11.84 -7.35
C ASN A 111 5.39 -12.16 -8.78
N ILE A 112 4.07 -12.23 -8.99
CA ILE A 112 3.51 -12.42 -10.34
C ILE A 112 3.95 -11.26 -11.24
N PHE A 113 3.84 -10.01 -10.78
CA PHE A 113 4.30 -8.86 -11.57
C PHE A 113 5.80 -8.90 -11.84
N VAL A 114 6.62 -9.26 -10.86
CA VAL A 114 8.07 -9.41 -11.05
C VAL A 114 8.38 -10.50 -12.08
N MET A 115 7.73 -11.67 -12.00
CA MET A 115 7.90 -12.75 -12.98
C MET A 115 7.45 -12.33 -14.39
N LEU A 116 6.32 -11.63 -14.49
CA LEU A 116 5.77 -11.16 -15.77
C LEU A 116 6.66 -10.10 -16.44
N LEU A 117 7.26 -9.22 -15.65
CA LEU A 117 8.12 -8.11 -16.11
C LEU A 117 9.62 -8.47 -16.10
N SER A 118 10.00 -9.69 -15.70
CA SER A 118 11.40 -10.10 -15.62
C SER A 118 12.01 -10.23 -17.03
N PRO A 119 13.20 -9.66 -17.27
CA PRO A 119 13.90 -9.79 -18.55
C PRO A 119 14.22 -11.25 -18.90
N ASP A 120 14.76 -12.02 -17.96
CA ASP A 120 15.36 -13.34 -18.22
C ASP A 120 14.36 -14.53 -18.28
N GLY A 121 13.05 -14.27 -18.26
CA GLY A 121 12.05 -15.35 -18.20
C GLY A 121 10.58 -14.93 -18.14
N GLY A 122 10.28 -13.63 -18.32
CA GLY A 122 8.91 -13.14 -18.45
C GLY A 122 8.32 -13.42 -19.83
N ILE A 123 7.04 -13.05 -20.00
CA ILE A 123 6.31 -13.16 -21.28
C ILE A 123 7.05 -12.42 -22.42
N GLY A 124 7.88 -11.42 -22.09
CA GLY A 124 8.71 -10.68 -23.04
C GLY A 124 9.75 -11.52 -23.78
N GLN A 125 10.48 -12.41 -23.09
CA GLN A 125 11.51 -13.24 -23.76
C GLN A 125 10.90 -14.47 -24.44
N SER A 126 9.79 -15.01 -23.92
CA SER A 126 9.05 -16.07 -24.63
C SER A 126 8.51 -15.61 -26.00
N ALA A 127 8.39 -14.30 -26.24
CA ALA A 127 8.05 -13.71 -27.52
C ALA A 127 9.28 -13.51 -28.43
N ASP A 128 10.45 -13.16 -27.89
CA ASP A 128 11.71 -13.02 -28.64
C ASP A 128 12.32 -14.38 -29.04
N ASP A 129 12.32 -15.36 -28.13
CA ASP A 129 12.79 -16.73 -28.42
C ASP A 129 11.91 -17.44 -29.47
N GLN A 130 10.63 -17.09 -29.56
CA GLN A 130 9.73 -17.57 -30.63
C GLN A 130 9.84 -16.76 -31.93
N ALA A 131 10.36 -15.53 -31.87
CA ALA A 131 10.57 -14.67 -33.03
C ALA A 131 11.94 -14.91 -33.72
N GLY A 132 12.84 -15.67 -33.11
CA GLY A 132 14.12 -16.05 -33.73
C GLY A 132 15.02 -14.84 -34.00
N LEU A 133 15.07 -13.90 -33.06
CA LEU A 133 16.05 -12.81 -33.06
C LEU A 133 16.97 -13.05 -31.85
N ASP A 134 18.05 -13.76 -32.15
CA ASP A 134 19.23 -14.04 -31.34
C ASP A 134 19.86 -12.78 -30.71
#